data_AF-A0A150T099-F1
#
_entry.id   AF-A0A150T099-F1
#
_cell.length_a   1.000
_cell.length_b   1.000
_cell.length_c   1.000
_cell.angle_alpha   90.00
_cell.angle_beta   90.00
_cell.angle_gamma   90.00
#
_symmetry.space_group_name_H-M   'P 1'
#
loop_
_entity.id
_entity.type
_entity.pdbx_description
1 polymer ?
#
loop_
_entity_poly.entity_id
_entity_poly.type
_entity_poly.pdbx_seq_one_letter_code
_entity_poly.pdbx_strand_id
1 'polypeptide(L)'
;MRAPSPLHFPEEAVEPETKRHLEIRTLLYLVLKTFADRAAIGSNQFVYWSASDPSRCLAPDAFVRLGTPDTPFGSWKTWERGAPELAVEIVSEHDAAPQTWADKLARYHELGVLELVAFDPDAAPGERLRVWDRIDGDLVERVVEGERSPCTVLELHWVVVPAAGHPAALRLARTADGVELVL
;
A
#
# COMPACT_ATOMS: atom_id res chain seq x y z
N MET A 1 -31.54 -19.14 23.69
CA MET A 1 -30.24 -18.54 23.30
C MET A 1 -30.52 -17.37 22.39
N ARG A 2 -29.93 -16.20 22.64
CA ARG A 2 -30.02 -15.03 21.75
C ARG A 2 -29.11 -15.30 20.55
N ALA A 3 -29.61 -15.09 19.33
CA ALA A 3 -28.75 -15.16 18.15
C ALA A 3 -27.61 -14.13 18.28
N PRO A 4 -26.35 -14.48 17.94
CA PRO A 4 -25.26 -13.52 17.98
C PRO A 4 -25.56 -12.39 16.99
N SER A 5 -25.35 -11.14 17.43
CA SER A 5 -25.38 -9.98 16.52
C SER A 5 -24.13 -10.02 15.65
N PRO A 6 -24.25 -9.82 14.32
CA PRO A 6 -23.09 -9.70 13.45
C PRO A 6 -22.17 -8.55 13.90
N LEU A 7 -20.86 -8.78 13.87
CA LEU A 7 -19.89 -7.69 14.02
C LEU A 7 -20.00 -6.72 12.84
N HIS A 8 -19.92 -5.43 13.13
CA HIS A 8 -19.92 -4.38 12.12
C HIS A 8 -18.49 -4.03 11.74
N PHE A 9 -18.22 -4.03 10.43
CA PHE A 9 -16.94 -3.67 9.84
C PHE A 9 -17.15 -2.40 9.00
N PRO A 10 -16.77 -1.22 9.51
CA PRO A 10 -16.92 0.03 8.77
C PRO A 10 -16.27 -0.01 7.39
N GLU A 11 -16.82 0.76 6.46
CA GLU A 11 -16.24 0.95 5.12
C GLU A 11 -15.54 2.32 5.01
N GLU A 12 -15.82 3.23 5.93
CA GLU A 12 -15.40 4.63 5.88
C GLU A 12 -15.05 5.16 7.27
N ALA A 13 -14.14 6.12 7.32
CA ALA A 13 -13.85 6.97 8.47
C ALA A 13 -13.58 8.41 8.00
N VAL A 14 -13.81 9.39 8.88
CA VAL A 14 -13.53 10.79 8.59
C VAL A 14 -12.09 11.10 8.97
N GLU A 15 -11.21 11.07 7.97
CA GLU A 15 -9.79 11.40 8.09
C GLU A 15 -9.49 12.56 7.13
N PRO A 16 -8.98 13.71 7.61
CA PRO A 16 -8.64 14.82 6.73
C PRO A 16 -7.42 14.45 5.87
N GLU A 17 -7.57 14.54 4.55
CA GLU A 17 -6.50 14.33 3.58
C GLU A 17 -6.06 15.66 2.95
N THR A 18 -4.75 15.86 2.79
CA THR A 18 -4.24 17.04 2.06
C THR A 18 -4.41 16.86 0.55
N LYS A 19 -4.59 17.97 -0.18
CA LYS A 19 -4.70 17.92 -1.65
C LYS A 19 -3.50 17.23 -2.31
N ARG A 20 -2.29 17.45 -1.80
CA ARG A 20 -1.08 16.83 -2.32
C ARG A 20 -1.08 15.31 -2.14
N HIS A 21 -1.46 14.84 -0.96
CA HIS A 21 -1.54 13.40 -0.67
C HIS A 21 -2.59 12.72 -1.56
N LEU A 22 -3.76 13.35 -1.72
CA LEU A 22 -4.79 12.91 -2.66
C LEU A 22 -4.27 12.79 -4.11
N GLU A 23 -3.57 13.81 -4.61
CA GLU A 23 -3.05 13.83 -5.98
C GLU A 23 -2.00 12.74 -6.21
N ILE A 24 -1.05 12.57 -5.27
CA ILE A 24 -0.02 11.52 -5.34
C ILE A 24 -0.64 10.12 -5.23
N ARG A 25 -1.56 9.90 -4.29
CA ARG A 25 -2.26 8.62 -4.15
C ARG A 25 -3.07 8.30 -5.40
N THR A 26 -3.76 9.29 -5.96
CA THR A 26 -4.52 9.12 -7.21
C THR A 26 -3.61 8.71 -8.35
N LEU A 27 -2.42 9.32 -8.47
CA LEU A 27 -1.44 8.94 -9.48
C LEU A 27 -0.98 7.48 -9.31
N LEU A 28 -0.64 7.07 -8.09
CA LEU A 28 -0.27 5.69 -7.78
C LEU A 28 -1.42 4.71 -8.12
N TYR A 29 -2.63 5.03 -7.70
CA TYR A 29 -3.82 4.21 -7.96
C TYR A 29 -4.04 4.02 -9.47
N LEU A 30 -3.95 5.08 -10.28
CA LEU A 30 -4.11 4.99 -11.73
C LEU A 30 -3.05 4.09 -12.39
N VAL A 31 -1.80 4.15 -11.92
CA VAL A 31 -0.74 3.25 -12.39
C VAL A 31 -1.08 1.80 -12.05
N LEU A 32 -1.48 1.52 -10.80
CA LEU A 32 -1.85 0.17 -10.38
C LEU A 32 -3.08 -0.36 -11.11
N LYS A 33 -4.04 0.52 -11.44
CA LYS A 33 -5.24 0.18 -12.21
C LYS A 33 -4.96 -0.36 -13.61
N THR A 34 -3.74 -0.21 -14.14
CA THR A 34 -3.33 -0.89 -15.37
C THR A 34 -3.25 -2.41 -15.25
N PHE A 35 -3.25 -2.96 -14.02
CA PHE A 35 -3.26 -4.40 -13.73
C PHE A 35 -4.64 -4.96 -13.33
N ALA A 36 -5.70 -4.17 -13.47
CA ALA A 36 -7.04 -4.52 -13.00
C ALA A 36 -7.66 -5.75 -13.67
N ASP A 37 -7.13 -6.20 -14.81
CA ASP A 37 -7.54 -7.44 -15.48
C ASP A 37 -7.07 -8.70 -14.74
N ARG A 38 -6.00 -8.60 -13.95
CA ARG A 38 -5.36 -9.73 -13.26
C ARG A 38 -5.15 -9.53 -11.77
N ALA A 39 -5.49 -8.37 -11.23
CA ALA A 39 -5.32 -8.04 -9.83
C ALA A 39 -6.47 -7.18 -9.29
N ALA A 40 -6.85 -7.41 -8.04
CA ALA A 40 -7.76 -6.54 -7.30
C ALA A 40 -6.95 -5.45 -6.59
N ILE A 41 -7.44 -4.22 -6.64
CA ILE A 41 -6.68 -3.03 -6.27
C ILE A 41 -7.51 -2.17 -5.34
N GLY A 42 -6.93 -1.80 -4.20
CA GLY A 42 -7.50 -0.82 -3.30
C GLY A 42 -6.64 0.44 -3.19
N SER A 43 -7.27 1.51 -2.76
CA SER A 43 -6.69 2.82 -2.48
C SER A 43 -7.52 3.49 -1.38
N ASN A 44 -7.03 3.45 -0.14
CA ASN A 44 -7.63 4.03 1.05
C ASN A 44 -8.95 3.36 1.54
N GLN A 45 -9.21 2.12 1.15
CA GLN A 45 -10.27 1.29 1.79
C GLN A 45 -9.69 0.53 2.99
N PHE A 46 -10.53 0.27 4.00
CA PHE A 46 -10.15 -0.59 5.12
C PHE A 46 -9.84 -2.02 4.68
N VAL A 47 -8.75 -2.56 5.21
CA VAL A 47 -8.30 -3.94 5.10
C VAL A 47 -8.36 -4.60 6.48
N TYR A 48 -9.25 -5.58 6.65
CA TYR A 48 -9.47 -6.31 7.89
C TYR A 48 -8.83 -7.70 7.84
N TRP A 49 -8.04 -8.06 8.87
CA TRP A 49 -7.44 -9.40 8.98
C TRP A 49 -7.98 -10.27 10.11
N SER A 50 -8.94 -9.77 10.91
CA SER A 50 -9.61 -10.54 11.96
C SER A 50 -11.13 -10.50 11.83
N ALA A 51 -11.73 -11.65 11.53
CA ALA A 51 -13.19 -11.79 11.46
C ALA A 51 -13.88 -11.66 12.83
N SER A 52 -13.12 -11.72 13.93
CA SER A 52 -13.62 -11.59 15.30
C SER A 52 -13.31 -10.25 15.96
N ASP A 53 -12.56 -9.36 15.30
CA ASP A 53 -12.10 -8.09 15.87
C ASP A 53 -12.00 -6.99 14.80
N PRO A 54 -13.03 -6.11 14.68
CA PRO A 54 -13.01 -4.99 13.73
C PRO A 54 -11.93 -3.93 13.99
N SER A 55 -11.24 -3.94 15.14
CA SER A 55 -10.10 -3.03 15.37
C SER A 55 -8.83 -3.43 14.62
N ARG A 56 -8.79 -4.68 14.13
CA ARG A 56 -7.70 -5.22 13.29
C ARG A 56 -7.91 -4.82 11.84
N CYS A 57 -7.73 -3.52 11.58
CA CYS A 57 -7.82 -2.94 10.25
C CYS A 57 -6.89 -1.76 9.99
N LEU A 58 -6.40 -1.64 8.77
CA LEU A 58 -5.69 -0.44 8.31
C LEU A 58 -6.22 -0.03 6.94
N ALA A 59 -5.93 1.18 6.49
CA ALA A 59 -6.30 1.67 5.17
C ALA A 59 -5.02 2.03 4.41
N PRO A 60 -4.46 1.12 3.60
CA PRO A 60 -3.28 1.41 2.79
C PRO A 60 -3.62 2.49 1.76
N ASP A 61 -2.66 3.38 1.47
CA ASP A 61 -2.80 4.31 0.35
C ASP A 61 -2.96 3.58 -0.99
N ALA A 62 -2.33 2.41 -1.13
CA ALA A 62 -2.72 1.43 -2.13
C ALA A 62 -2.42 0.00 -1.68
N PHE A 63 -3.16 -0.97 -2.22
CA PHE A 63 -2.82 -2.38 -2.08
C PHE A 63 -3.19 -3.20 -3.31
N VAL A 64 -2.54 -4.36 -3.49
CA VAL A 64 -2.77 -5.26 -4.61
C VAL A 64 -2.92 -6.70 -4.14
N ARG A 65 -3.91 -7.41 -4.69
CA ARG A 65 -4.07 -8.85 -4.60
C ARG A 65 -4.05 -9.46 -6.00
N LEU A 66 -3.09 -10.34 -6.30
CA LEU A 66 -2.98 -10.97 -7.61
C LEU A 66 -3.97 -12.11 -7.82
N GLY A 67 -4.19 -12.46 -9.08
CA GLY A 67 -4.91 -13.67 -9.49
C GLY A 67 -6.44 -13.52 -9.51
N THR A 68 -6.97 -12.32 -9.27
CA THR A 68 -8.40 -12.02 -9.40
C THR A 68 -8.57 -10.65 -10.05
N PRO A 69 -9.43 -10.49 -11.08
CA PRO A 69 -9.72 -9.19 -11.65
C PRO A 69 -10.31 -8.22 -10.62
N ASP A 70 -10.08 -6.93 -10.82
CA ASP A 70 -10.60 -5.90 -9.95
C ASP A 70 -12.13 -5.79 -10.03
N THR A 71 -12.77 -5.71 -8.86
CA THR A 71 -14.21 -5.58 -8.72
C THR A 71 -14.52 -4.60 -7.58
N PRO A 72 -15.65 -3.86 -7.63
CA PRO A 72 -16.01 -2.98 -6.52
C PRO A 72 -16.13 -3.72 -5.18
N PHE A 73 -15.64 -3.10 -4.12
CA PHE A 73 -15.81 -3.52 -2.73
C PHE A 73 -15.88 -2.31 -1.81
N GLY A 74 -16.56 -2.44 -0.66
CA GLY A 74 -16.57 -1.41 0.37
C GLY A 74 -15.32 -1.51 1.25
N SER A 75 -15.24 -2.58 2.04
CA SER A 75 -14.02 -2.96 2.77
C SER A 75 -13.41 -4.27 2.25
N TRP A 76 -12.10 -4.41 2.42
CA TRP A 76 -11.37 -5.62 2.11
C TRP A 76 -11.26 -6.52 3.34
N LYS A 77 -11.80 -7.73 3.26
CA LYS A 77 -11.77 -8.71 4.35
C LYS A 77 -10.92 -9.90 3.93
N THR A 78 -9.80 -10.14 4.61
CA THR A 78 -8.85 -11.16 4.16
C THR A 78 -9.41 -12.58 4.23
N TRP A 79 -10.38 -12.85 5.11
CA TRP A 79 -11.07 -14.15 5.17
C TRP A 79 -12.04 -14.38 3.99
N GLU A 80 -12.36 -13.35 3.20
CA GLU A 80 -13.18 -13.45 1.99
C GLU A 80 -12.31 -13.43 0.72
N ARG A 81 -11.22 -12.65 0.73
CA ARG A 81 -10.48 -12.28 -0.49
C ARG A 81 -8.98 -12.61 -0.45
N GLY A 82 -8.48 -13.10 0.68
CA GLY A 82 -7.05 -13.27 0.96
C GLY A 82 -6.37 -11.96 1.40
N ALA A 83 -5.18 -12.07 1.99
CA ALA A 83 -4.35 -10.91 2.30
C ALA A 83 -3.84 -10.25 1.01
N PRO A 84 -3.78 -8.91 0.93
CA PRO A 84 -3.04 -8.25 -0.14
C PRO A 84 -1.60 -8.73 -0.16
N GLU A 85 -1.03 -8.91 -1.34
CA GLU A 85 0.38 -9.29 -1.49
C GLU A 85 1.28 -8.06 -1.43
N LEU A 86 0.80 -6.92 -1.91
CA LEU A 86 1.49 -5.65 -1.88
C LEU A 86 0.65 -4.60 -1.14
N ALA A 87 1.29 -3.81 -0.29
CA ALA A 87 0.73 -2.59 0.27
C ALA A 87 1.71 -1.41 0.09
N VAL A 88 1.16 -0.22 -0.11
CA VAL A 88 1.90 1.02 -0.26
C VAL A 88 1.34 2.08 0.69
N GLU A 89 2.25 2.80 1.32
CA GLU A 89 1.98 3.94 2.19
C GLU A 89 2.69 5.17 1.64
N ILE A 90 1.98 6.28 1.51
CA ILE A 90 2.54 7.59 1.23
C ILE A 90 2.63 8.32 2.58
N VAL A 91 3.85 8.41 3.10
CA VAL A 91 4.14 8.94 4.43
C VAL A 91 3.72 10.40 4.50
N SER A 92 3.00 10.74 5.57
CA SER A 92 2.62 12.11 5.91
C SER A 92 3.31 12.57 7.21
N GLU A 93 3.23 13.85 7.53
CA GLU A 93 3.70 14.38 8.82
C GLU A 93 3.07 13.66 10.04
N HIS A 94 1.86 13.09 9.90
CA HIS A 94 1.21 12.33 10.97
C HIS A 94 1.86 10.96 11.22
N ASP A 95 2.52 10.40 10.21
CA ASP A 95 3.27 9.15 10.30
C ASP A 95 4.70 9.36 10.83
N ALA A 96 5.15 10.62 10.95
CA ALA A 96 6.55 10.97 11.27
C ALA A 96 6.98 10.55 12.69
N ALA A 97 6.04 10.32 13.60
CA ALA A 97 6.36 9.82 14.93
C ALA A 97 6.84 8.35 14.84
N PRO A 98 8.05 8.01 15.34
CA PRO A 98 8.61 6.67 15.20
C PRO A 98 7.71 5.55 15.73
N GLN A 99 6.97 5.81 16.81
CA GLN A 99 6.03 4.86 17.40
C GLN A 99 4.86 4.57 16.45
N THR A 100 4.34 5.58 15.75
CA THR A 100 3.26 5.42 14.76
C THR A 100 3.70 4.49 13.64
N TRP A 101 4.92 4.68 13.12
CA TRP A 101 5.44 3.81 12.07
C TRP A 101 5.69 2.37 12.55
N ALA A 102 6.26 2.20 13.76
CA ALA A 102 6.49 0.87 14.33
C ALA A 102 5.18 0.10 14.54
N ASP A 103 4.14 0.77 15.06
CA ASP A 103 2.82 0.17 15.26
C ASP A 103 2.19 -0.20 13.90
N LYS A 104 2.33 0.67 12.89
CA LYS A 104 1.85 0.42 11.52
C LYS A 104 2.55 -0.78 10.88
N LEU A 105 3.87 -0.89 11.03
CA LEU A 105 4.66 -2.03 10.55
C LEU A 105 4.23 -3.33 11.23
N ALA A 106 3.98 -3.32 12.54
CA ALA A 106 3.48 -4.50 13.26
C ALA A 106 2.11 -4.95 12.75
N ARG A 107 1.23 -4.02 12.40
CA ARG A 107 -0.09 -4.33 11.81
C ARG A 107 0.04 -4.89 10.39
N TYR A 108 0.96 -4.37 9.57
CA TYR A 108 1.27 -4.95 8.26
C TYR A 108 1.89 -6.35 8.37
N HIS A 109 2.73 -6.57 9.39
CA HIS A 109 3.25 -7.88 9.71
C HIS A 109 2.11 -8.87 10.01
N GLU A 110 1.16 -8.51 10.89
CA GLU A 110 -0.04 -9.31 11.19
C GLU A 110 -0.94 -9.53 9.96
N LEU A 111 -1.13 -8.51 9.12
CA LEU A 111 -1.96 -8.57 7.92
C LEU A 111 -1.46 -9.59 6.90
N GLY A 112 -0.14 -9.84 6.86
CA GLY A 112 0.42 -10.89 6.01
C GLY A 112 0.84 -10.43 4.61
N VAL A 113 1.08 -9.12 4.38
CA VAL A 113 1.58 -8.61 3.09
C VAL A 113 2.94 -9.21 2.74
N LEU A 114 3.21 -9.47 1.46
CA LEU A 114 4.48 -10.00 0.97
C LEU A 114 5.50 -8.89 0.70
N GLU A 115 5.04 -7.73 0.21
CA GLU A 115 5.85 -6.55 -0.03
C GLU A 115 5.14 -5.32 0.57
N LEU A 116 5.85 -4.54 1.38
CA LEU A 116 5.38 -3.27 1.92
C LEU A 116 6.28 -2.16 1.38
N VAL A 117 5.68 -1.08 0.87
CA VAL A 117 6.40 0.08 0.35
C VAL A 117 5.99 1.32 1.12
N ALA A 118 6.97 2.09 1.59
CA ALA A 118 6.74 3.42 2.15
C ALA A 118 7.42 4.47 1.26
N PHE A 119 6.65 5.44 0.82
CA PHE A 119 7.10 6.57 0.03
C PHE A 119 6.88 7.88 0.79
N ASP A 120 7.94 8.60 1.10
CA ASP A 120 7.89 9.93 1.71
C ASP A 120 8.21 10.99 0.64
N PRO A 121 7.22 11.77 0.17
CA PRO A 121 7.45 12.80 -0.84
C PRO A 121 8.21 14.03 -0.32
N ASP A 122 8.39 14.15 1.00
CA ASP A 122 9.04 15.28 1.69
C ASP A 122 10.43 14.93 2.22
N ALA A 123 10.78 13.65 2.31
CA ALA A 123 12.13 13.22 2.64
C ALA A 123 13.18 13.70 1.60
N ALA A 124 14.44 13.74 2.06
CA ALA A 124 15.57 14.11 1.22
C ALA A 124 15.75 13.10 0.06
N PRO A 125 16.26 13.53 -1.10
CA PRO A 125 16.59 12.60 -2.18
C PRO A 125 17.46 11.44 -1.70
N GLY A 126 17.04 10.21 -1.97
CA GLY A 126 17.69 8.98 -1.52
C GLY A 126 17.09 8.37 -0.25
N GLU A 127 16.26 9.11 0.48
CA GLU A 127 15.58 8.65 1.71
C GLU A 127 14.07 8.48 1.52
N ARG A 128 13.54 8.82 0.33
CA ARG A 128 12.11 8.84 0.04
C ARG A 128 11.46 7.48 -0.10
N LEU A 129 12.23 6.42 -0.34
CA LEU A 129 11.69 5.10 -0.66
C LEU A 129 12.27 4.07 0.29
N ARG A 130 11.39 3.38 1.02
CA ARG A 130 11.71 2.23 1.86
C ARG A 130 10.83 1.06 1.46
N VAL A 131 11.39 -0.15 1.49
CA VAL A 131 10.71 -1.37 1.04
C VAL A 131 11.02 -2.49 2.01
N TRP A 132 10.01 -3.29 2.35
CA TRP A 132 10.13 -4.50 3.15
C TRP A 132 9.63 -5.71 2.39
N ASP A 133 10.35 -6.82 2.53
CA ASP A 133 9.97 -8.13 2.04
C ASP A 133 9.54 -9.04 3.16
N ARG A 134 8.54 -9.89 2.89
CA ARG A 134 8.27 -11.03 3.74
C ARG A 134 9.28 -12.15 3.49
N ILE A 135 10.19 -12.33 4.43
CA ILE A 135 11.21 -13.39 4.41
C ILE A 135 11.02 -14.25 5.65
N ASP A 136 10.83 -15.55 5.46
CA ASP A 136 10.60 -16.53 6.55
C ASP A 136 9.52 -16.11 7.57
N GLY A 137 8.49 -15.41 7.07
CA GLY A 137 7.35 -14.95 7.85
C GLY A 137 7.48 -13.55 8.45
N ASP A 138 8.65 -12.90 8.38
CA ASP A 138 8.88 -11.56 8.93
C ASP A 138 9.07 -10.50 7.84
N LEU A 139 8.75 -9.23 8.15
CA LEU A 139 8.96 -8.09 7.25
C LEU A 139 10.38 -7.52 7.42
N VAL A 140 11.25 -7.84 6.48
CA VAL A 140 12.65 -7.42 6.48
C VAL A 140 12.85 -6.24 5.53
N GLU A 141 13.34 -5.13 6.07
CA GLU A 141 13.67 -3.95 5.25
C GLU A 141 14.85 -4.25 4.33
N ARG A 142 14.71 -3.94 3.04
CA ARG A 142 15.80 -4.05 2.07
C ARG A 142 16.49 -2.71 1.82
N VAL A 143 17.74 -2.78 1.37
CA VAL A 143 18.48 -1.58 0.93
C VAL A 143 17.92 -1.09 -0.40
N VAL A 144 17.62 0.21 -0.48
CA VAL A 144 17.13 0.89 -1.68
C VAL A 144 18.21 1.84 -2.19
N GLU A 145 18.57 1.72 -3.46
CA GLU A 145 19.62 2.56 -4.08
C GLU A 145 19.05 3.45 -5.18
N GLY A 146 19.38 4.74 -5.14
CA GLY A 146 18.95 5.71 -6.15
C GLY A 146 17.44 5.77 -6.33
N GLU A 147 16.69 5.67 -5.21
CA GLU A 147 15.22 5.70 -5.14
C GLU A 147 14.53 4.71 -6.10
N ARG A 148 15.17 3.55 -6.30
CA ARG A 148 14.68 2.45 -7.14
C ARG A 148 14.75 1.14 -6.40
N SER A 149 13.75 0.29 -6.60
CA SER A 149 13.70 -1.05 -6.00
C SER A 149 12.87 -1.97 -6.89
N PRO A 150 13.19 -3.27 -7.03
CA PRO A 150 12.28 -4.19 -7.70
C PRO A 150 10.93 -4.24 -6.96
N CYS A 151 9.84 -4.31 -7.70
CA CYS A 151 8.53 -4.70 -7.17
C CYS A 151 8.36 -6.19 -7.45
N THR A 152 8.59 -7.01 -6.44
CA THR A 152 8.59 -8.47 -6.60
C THR A 152 7.21 -9.01 -6.93
N VAL A 153 6.16 -8.41 -6.36
CA VAL A 153 4.76 -8.80 -6.60
C VAL A 153 4.34 -8.54 -8.05
N LEU A 154 4.69 -7.38 -8.61
CA LEU A 154 4.25 -7.01 -9.97
C LEU A 154 5.25 -7.37 -11.07
N GLU A 155 6.43 -7.86 -10.70
CA GLU A 155 7.57 -8.13 -11.61
C GLU A 155 8.01 -6.86 -12.37
N LEU A 156 8.09 -5.74 -11.65
CA LEU A 156 8.42 -4.41 -12.16
C LEU A 156 9.45 -3.73 -11.26
N HIS A 157 9.60 -2.42 -11.37
CA HIS A 157 10.52 -1.63 -10.55
C HIS A 157 9.81 -0.39 -10.01
N TRP A 158 9.80 -0.24 -8.68
CA TRP A 158 9.51 1.02 -8.03
C TRP A 158 10.56 2.06 -8.40
N VAL A 159 10.11 3.26 -8.72
CA VAL A 159 10.98 4.40 -8.99
C VAL A 159 10.34 5.68 -8.48
N VAL A 160 11.13 6.56 -7.86
CA VAL A 160 10.71 7.92 -7.52
C VAL A 160 11.16 8.88 -8.62
N VAL A 161 10.21 9.55 -9.25
CA VAL A 161 10.45 10.55 -10.31
C VAL A 161 9.45 11.71 -10.21
N PRO A 162 9.79 12.90 -10.75
CA PRO A 162 8.80 13.97 -10.89
C PRO A 162 7.65 13.53 -11.81
N ALA A 163 6.41 13.80 -11.40
CA ALA A 163 5.23 13.47 -12.20
C ALA A 163 4.03 14.36 -11.83
N ALA A 164 3.19 14.68 -12.83
CA ALA A 164 1.94 15.42 -12.65
C ALA A 164 2.08 16.74 -11.86
N GLY A 165 3.23 17.43 -11.98
CA GLY A 165 3.50 18.68 -11.25
C GLY A 165 4.06 18.50 -9.84
N HIS A 166 4.22 17.27 -9.36
CA HIS A 166 4.93 16.97 -8.12
C HIS A 166 6.41 16.72 -8.38
N PRO A 167 7.32 17.22 -7.51
CA PRO A 167 8.76 17.02 -7.65
C PRO A 167 9.20 15.57 -7.39
N ALA A 168 8.39 14.80 -6.66
CA ALA A 168 8.60 13.39 -6.39
C ALA A 168 7.25 12.67 -6.35
N ALA A 169 7.15 11.56 -7.06
CA ALA A 169 6.03 10.63 -7.03
C ALA A 169 6.55 9.20 -7.19
N LEU A 170 5.92 8.26 -6.48
CA LEU A 170 6.18 6.84 -6.66
C LEU A 170 5.53 6.34 -7.96
N ARG A 171 6.32 5.70 -8.81
CA ARG A 171 5.91 5.12 -10.09
C ARG A 171 6.39 3.69 -10.22
N LEU A 172 5.87 2.99 -11.23
CA LEU A 172 6.38 1.69 -11.67
C LEU A 172 7.06 1.83 -13.03
N ALA A 173 8.19 1.14 -13.21
CA ALA A 173 8.91 1.03 -14.46
C ALA A 173 9.06 -0.45 -14.87
N ARG A 174 9.12 -0.71 -16.18
CA ARG A 174 9.35 -2.04 -16.75
C ARG A 174 10.80 -2.51 -16.58
N THR A 175 11.72 -1.56 -16.58
CA THR A 175 13.16 -1.80 -16.54
C THR A 175 13.78 -1.27 -15.26
N ALA A 176 14.87 -1.91 -14.81
CA ALA A 176 15.57 -1.56 -13.57
C ALA A 176 16.21 -0.16 -13.59
N ASP A 177 16.47 0.40 -14.78
CA ASP A 177 16.98 1.76 -14.91
C ASP A 177 15.94 2.84 -14.52
N GLY A 178 14.65 2.48 -14.47
CA GLY A 178 13.55 3.37 -14.12
C GLY A 178 13.04 4.24 -15.27
N VAL A 179 13.49 3.98 -16.52
CA VAL A 179 13.19 4.85 -17.67
C VAL A 179 11.84 4.53 -18.31
N GLU A 180 11.53 3.25 -18.48
CA GLU A 180 10.29 2.83 -19.15
C GLU A 180 9.12 2.75 -18.16
N LEU A 181 8.50 3.91 -17.88
CA LEU A 181 7.40 4.01 -16.92
C LEU A 181 6.11 3.30 -17.40
N VAL A 182 5.40 2.70 -16.45
CA VAL A 182 4.01 2.30 -16.58
C VAL A 182 3.13 3.55 -16.41
N LEU A 183 2.12 3.68 -17.28
CA LEU A 183 1.22 4.84 -17.42
C LEU A 183 0.62 5.33 -16.10
#